data_AF-A0AAD6HBJ2-F1
#
_entry.id   AF-A0AAD6HBJ2-F1
#
_cell.length_a   1.000
_cell.length_b   1.000
_cell.length_c   1.000
_cell.angle_alpha   90.00
_cell.angle_beta   90.00
_cell.angle_gamma   90.00
#
_symmetry.space_group_name_H-M   'P 1'
#
loop_
_entity.id
_entity.type
_entity.pdbx_description
1 polymer ?
#
loop_
_entity_poly.entity_id
_entity_poly.type
_entity_poly.pdbx_seq_one_letter_code
_entity_poly.pdbx_strand_id
1 'polypeptide(L)'
;MSASTVRVAVTQAEPAWLDLAAGVTKTCDLIAEAAKNEAKLIAFPECWDPGYPCWIWRHLCKGCHAQSQTYAIESTSFVLHCTALITDAGVEKMKTSGAMGMYSPGGGSSAVFGPDGRRLTEPVNSTTETIIYCDLDLDQIIATKLFADVTGHYSRPDLMSLNVCTRVKKMVCENEKADETEVICDLKNSK
;
A
#
# COMPACT_ATOMS: atom_id res chain seq x y z
N MET A 1 20.00 12.50 -24.13
CA MET A 1 19.48 13.03 -22.85
C MET A 1 19.84 12.00 -21.78
N SER A 2 20.31 12.42 -20.61
CA SER A 2 20.56 11.46 -19.51
C SER A 2 19.21 10.91 -19.07
N ALA A 3 19.01 9.60 -19.16
CA ALA A 3 17.83 8.95 -18.60
C ALA A 3 17.75 9.31 -17.11
N SER A 4 16.58 9.74 -16.66
CA SER A 4 16.37 10.15 -15.26
C SER A 4 16.11 8.92 -14.39
N THR A 5 17.14 8.09 -14.21
CA THR A 5 17.03 6.84 -13.45
C THR A 5 16.99 7.12 -11.95
N VAL A 6 16.03 6.52 -11.24
CA VAL A 6 15.89 6.59 -9.78
C VAL A 6 15.92 5.20 -9.18
N ARG A 7 16.91 4.94 -8.31
CA ARG A 7 16.95 3.69 -7.53
C ARG A 7 15.92 3.73 -6.41
N VAL A 8 15.10 2.70 -6.31
CA VAL A 8 14.08 2.51 -5.27
C VAL A 8 14.28 1.20 -4.53
N ALA A 9 13.73 1.13 -3.32
CA ALA A 9 13.75 -0.03 -2.44
C ALA A 9 12.32 -0.41 -2.04
N VAL A 10 12.02 -1.70 -2.06
CA VAL A 10 10.75 -2.27 -1.64
C VAL A 10 11.03 -3.30 -0.56
N THR A 11 10.47 -3.12 0.63
CA THR A 11 10.73 -4.05 1.72
C THR A 11 9.88 -5.31 1.59
N GLN A 12 10.48 -6.44 1.95
CA GLN A 12 9.82 -7.67 2.29
C GLN A 12 10.37 -8.13 3.63
N ALA A 13 9.71 -7.76 4.73
CA ALA A 13 10.23 -8.00 6.07
C ALA A 13 9.10 -8.38 7.03
N GLU A 14 9.46 -8.94 8.18
CA GLU A 14 8.52 -9.17 9.28
C GLU A 14 8.42 -7.94 10.19
N PRO A 15 7.23 -7.43 10.52
CA PRO A 15 7.10 -6.30 11.43
C PRO A 15 7.48 -6.70 12.86
N ALA A 16 7.86 -5.72 13.68
CA ALA A 16 8.01 -5.95 15.11
C ALA A 16 6.63 -6.09 15.76
N TRP A 17 6.10 -7.31 15.75
CA TRP A 17 4.73 -7.60 16.19
C TRP A 17 4.43 -7.02 17.56
N LEU A 18 3.40 -6.16 17.63
CA LEU A 18 2.86 -5.56 18.84
C LEU A 18 3.88 -4.74 19.65
N ASP A 19 4.97 -4.30 19.03
CA ASP A 19 6.01 -3.49 19.66
C ASP A 19 6.33 -2.28 18.76
N LEU A 20 5.72 -1.14 19.09
CA LEU A 20 5.88 0.09 18.32
C LEU A 20 7.32 0.61 18.36
N ALA A 21 7.98 0.55 19.52
CA ALA A 21 9.33 1.11 19.66
C ALA A 21 10.35 0.28 18.87
N ALA A 22 10.23 -1.05 18.93
CA ALA A 22 11.03 -1.94 18.12
C ALA A 22 10.70 -1.80 16.62
N GLY A 23 9.43 -1.59 16.27
CA GLY A 23 8.99 -1.37 14.89
C GLY A 23 9.63 -0.13 14.27
N VAL A 24 9.52 1.02 14.95
CA VAL A 24 10.15 2.27 14.54
C VAL A 24 11.67 2.11 14.40
N THR A 25 12.31 1.42 15.34
CA THR A 25 13.77 1.16 15.27
C THR A 25 14.13 0.34 14.03
N LYS A 26 13.42 -0.77 13.78
CA LYS A 26 13.61 -1.61 12.58
C LYS A 26 13.36 -0.81 11.30
N THR A 27 12.34 0.05 11.27
CA THR A 27 12.05 0.93 10.13
C THR A 27 13.22 1.88 9.85
N CYS A 28 13.76 2.53 10.88
CA CYS A 28 14.94 3.40 10.74
C CYS A 28 16.17 2.65 10.23
N ASP A 29 16.41 1.43 10.72
CA ASP A 29 17.53 0.60 10.27
C ASP A 29 17.40 0.21 8.79
N LEU A 30 16.20 -0.19 8.35
CA LEU A 30 15.91 -0.51 6.95
C LEU A 30 16.05 0.71 6.03
N ILE A 31 15.64 1.90 6.49
CA ILE A 31 15.86 3.17 5.76
C ILE A 31 17.36 3.43 5.61
N ALA A 32 18.14 3.25 6.69
CA ALA A 32 19.58 3.46 6.66
C ALA A 32 20.29 2.45 5.74
N GLU A 33 19.84 1.19 5.72
CA GLU A 33 20.33 0.17 4.80
C GLU A 33 20.02 0.52 3.34
N ALA A 34 18.79 0.94 3.04
CA ALA A 34 18.40 1.34 1.70
C ALA A 34 19.19 2.56 1.21
N ALA A 35 19.44 3.53 2.09
CA ALA A 35 20.27 4.70 1.80
C ALA A 35 21.72 4.31 1.50
N LYS A 36 22.30 3.35 2.23
CA LYS A 36 23.64 2.80 1.93
C LYS A 36 23.72 2.12 0.56
N ASN A 37 22.62 1.54 0.11
CA ASN A 37 22.48 0.95 -1.23
C ASN A 37 21.98 1.95 -2.29
N GLU A 38 22.13 3.25 -2.02
CA GLU A 38 21.86 4.36 -2.94
C GLU A 38 20.38 4.54 -3.34
N ALA A 39 19.45 3.86 -2.67
CA ALA A 39 18.03 4.06 -2.90
C ALA A 39 17.60 5.49 -2.51
N LYS A 40 16.82 6.13 -3.37
CA LYS A 40 16.25 7.47 -3.14
C LYS A 40 14.86 7.41 -2.51
N LEU A 41 14.22 6.25 -2.58
CA LEU A 41 12.92 5.97 -2.00
C LEU A 41 12.90 4.54 -1.48
N ILE A 42 12.33 4.35 -0.30
CA ILE A 42 12.02 3.04 0.27
C ILE A 42 10.54 3.00 0.63
N ALA A 43 9.87 1.90 0.29
CA ALA A 43 8.46 1.69 0.58
C ALA A 43 8.26 0.51 1.53
N PHE A 44 7.28 0.67 2.44
CA PHE A 44 6.91 -0.29 3.47
C PHE A 44 5.46 -0.76 3.26
N PRO A 45 5.09 -1.96 3.76
CA PRO A 45 3.74 -2.50 3.64
C PRO A 45 2.71 -1.69 4.44
N GLU A 46 1.44 -1.81 4.06
CA GLU A 46 0.33 -1.19 4.80
C GLU A 46 0.32 -1.65 6.27
N CYS A 47 0.10 -0.70 7.18
CA CYS A 47 0.04 -0.94 8.64
C CYS A 47 1.26 -1.70 9.19
N TRP A 48 2.45 -1.43 8.65
CA TRP A 48 3.73 -2.01 9.06
C TRP A 48 4.02 -1.86 10.56
N ASP A 49 3.75 -0.70 11.15
CA ASP A 49 3.97 -0.43 12.58
C ASP A 49 2.62 -0.40 13.33
N PRO A 50 2.37 -1.26 14.35
CA PRO A 50 3.19 -2.36 14.88
C PRO A 50 2.86 -3.74 14.26
N GLY A 51 2.38 -3.75 13.02
CA GLY A 51 2.12 -4.95 12.22
C GLY A 51 0.69 -5.01 11.68
N TYR A 52 0.55 -5.63 10.51
CA TYR A 52 -0.73 -5.86 9.84
C TYR A 52 -0.97 -7.35 9.62
N PRO A 53 -2.24 -7.80 9.63
CA PRO A 53 -2.67 -9.08 9.10
C PRO A 53 -2.08 -9.49 7.73
N CYS A 54 -0.92 -10.17 7.69
CA CYS A 54 -0.29 -10.55 6.42
C CYS A 54 -1.06 -11.65 5.65
N TRP A 55 -2.11 -12.25 6.25
CA TRP A 55 -2.90 -13.31 5.62
C TRP A 55 -3.64 -12.86 4.34
N ILE A 56 -3.93 -11.56 4.19
CA ILE A 56 -4.58 -11.01 2.99
C ILE A 56 -3.72 -11.26 1.74
N TRP A 57 -2.40 -11.12 1.88
CA TRP A 57 -1.46 -11.23 0.76
C TRP A 57 -1.05 -12.68 0.52
N ARG A 58 -0.96 -13.48 1.59
CA ARG A 58 -0.60 -14.90 1.54
C ARG A 58 -1.45 -15.70 0.56
N HIS A 59 -2.76 -15.54 0.60
CA HIS A 59 -3.68 -16.38 -0.20
C HIS A 59 -4.02 -15.79 -1.57
N LEU A 60 -3.73 -14.51 -1.78
CA LEU A 60 -4.14 -13.76 -2.96
C LEU A 60 -2.97 -13.08 -3.69
N CYS A 61 -1.73 -13.54 -3.50
CA CYS A 61 -0.52 -12.97 -4.13
C CYS A 61 -0.71 -12.65 -5.62
N LYS A 62 -1.23 -13.59 -6.42
CA LYS A 62 -1.51 -13.34 -7.85
C LYS A 62 -2.55 -12.24 -8.08
N GLY A 63 -3.59 -12.18 -7.25
CA GLY A 63 -4.63 -11.14 -7.32
C GLY A 63 -4.09 -9.77 -6.91
N CYS A 64 -3.27 -9.71 -5.86
CA CYS A 64 -2.60 -8.49 -5.42
C CYS A 64 -1.63 -7.96 -6.49
N HIS A 65 -0.89 -8.85 -7.15
CA HIS A 65 -0.04 -8.48 -8.29
C HIS A 65 -0.87 -7.99 -9.46
N ALA A 66 -1.92 -8.70 -9.86
CA ALA A 66 -2.80 -8.28 -10.94
C ALA A 66 -3.40 -6.89 -10.67
N GLN A 67 -3.87 -6.64 -9.45
CA GLN A 67 -4.37 -5.33 -9.04
C GLN A 67 -3.28 -4.25 -9.12
N SER A 68 -2.06 -4.55 -8.67
CA SER A 68 -0.94 -3.62 -8.72
C SER A 68 -0.54 -3.30 -10.17
N GLN A 69 -0.56 -4.30 -11.05
CA GLN A 69 -0.29 -4.12 -12.49
C GLN A 69 -1.38 -3.28 -13.15
N THR A 70 -2.65 -3.55 -12.87
CA THR A 70 -3.76 -2.74 -13.37
C THR A 70 -3.62 -1.30 -12.91
N TYR A 71 -3.32 -1.07 -11.63
CA TYR A 71 -3.12 0.28 -11.10
C TYR A 71 -1.93 0.99 -11.78
N ALA A 72 -0.83 0.28 -12.05
CA ALA A 72 0.31 0.83 -12.76
C ALA A 72 -0.05 1.28 -14.18
N ILE A 73 -0.83 0.46 -14.90
CA ILE A 73 -1.31 0.74 -16.26
C ILE A 73 -2.28 1.93 -16.26
N GLU A 74 -3.31 1.89 -15.41
CA GLU A 74 -4.35 2.91 -15.37
C GLU A 74 -3.78 4.28 -14.96
N SER A 75 -2.87 4.30 -13.99
CA SER A 75 -2.23 5.54 -13.55
C SER A 75 -1.05 5.96 -14.44
N THR A 76 -0.58 5.09 -15.33
CA THR A 76 0.67 5.24 -16.10
C THR A 76 1.86 5.60 -15.21
N SER A 77 1.99 4.89 -14.08
CA SER A 77 3.03 5.16 -13.07
C SER A 77 3.67 3.87 -12.57
N PHE A 78 4.85 3.99 -11.95
CA PHE A 78 5.48 2.85 -11.29
C PHE A 78 4.72 2.49 -10.00
N VAL A 79 4.56 1.19 -9.74
CA VAL A 79 3.92 0.70 -8.52
C VAL A 79 4.93 -0.10 -7.70
N LEU A 80 5.14 0.36 -6.46
CA LEU A 80 5.94 -0.34 -5.45
C LEU A 80 5.00 -1.20 -4.60
N HIS A 81 4.93 -2.49 -4.92
CA HIS A 81 4.09 -3.44 -4.21
C HIS A 81 4.86 -4.02 -3.02
N CYS A 82 4.48 -3.61 -1.81
CA CYS A 82 5.15 -4.01 -0.57
C CYS A 82 4.29 -4.98 0.23
N THR A 83 4.91 -6.04 0.73
CA THR A 83 4.27 -7.02 1.62
C THR A 83 5.19 -7.35 2.77
N ALA A 84 4.60 -7.43 3.95
CA ALA A 84 5.20 -8.05 5.12
C ALA A 84 5.05 -9.57 5.05
N LEU A 85 5.98 -10.26 5.69
CA LEU A 85 5.90 -11.70 5.92
C LEU A 85 5.76 -12.00 7.41
N ILE A 86 5.38 -13.24 7.71
CA ILE A 86 5.48 -13.79 9.06
C ILE A 86 6.52 -14.91 9.06
N THR A 87 7.35 -14.98 10.08
CA THR A 87 8.31 -16.07 10.31
C THR A 87 7.75 -17.07 11.31
N ASP A 88 8.44 -18.20 11.54
CA ASP A 88 8.06 -19.14 12.61
C ASP A 88 8.00 -18.45 13.98
N ALA A 89 8.95 -17.54 14.25
CA ALA A 89 8.96 -16.77 15.49
C ALA A 89 7.75 -15.82 15.60
N GLY A 90 7.31 -15.23 14.49
CA GLY A 90 6.09 -14.44 14.42
C GLY A 90 4.84 -15.26 14.70
N VAL A 91 4.73 -16.46 14.13
CA VAL A 91 3.60 -17.38 14.35
C VAL A 91 3.47 -17.72 15.83
N GLU A 92 4.58 -18.06 16.49
CA GLU A 92 4.61 -18.37 17.92
C GLU A 92 4.28 -17.14 18.78
N LYS A 93 4.87 -15.97 18.48
CA LYS A 93 4.61 -14.72 19.21
C LYS A 93 3.15 -14.29 19.10
N MET A 94 2.57 -14.41 17.92
CA MET A 94 1.18 -14.05 17.64
C MET A 94 0.19 -15.14 18.05
N LYS A 95 0.67 -16.35 18.41
CA LYS A 95 -0.14 -17.53 18.76
C LYS A 95 -1.15 -17.89 17.66
N THR A 96 -0.71 -17.85 16.40
CA THR A 96 -1.56 -18.08 15.23
C THR A 96 -1.47 -19.50 14.68
N SER A 97 -0.72 -20.40 15.33
CA SER A 97 -0.65 -21.82 14.99
C SER A 97 -2.05 -22.45 14.97
N GLY A 98 -2.54 -22.84 13.79
CA GLY A 98 -3.87 -23.40 13.57
C GLY A 98 -5.01 -22.39 13.36
N ALA A 99 -4.71 -21.08 13.36
CA ALA A 99 -5.67 -20.05 12.98
C ALA A 99 -5.92 -20.03 11.46
N MET A 100 -6.99 -19.36 11.03
CA MET A 100 -7.32 -19.24 9.60
C MET A 100 -6.31 -18.36 8.84
N GLY A 101 -5.61 -17.46 9.53
CA GLY A 101 -4.62 -16.56 8.95
C GLY A 101 -3.30 -16.60 9.72
N MET A 102 -2.19 -16.33 9.04
CA MET A 102 -0.85 -16.22 9.67
C MET A 102 -0.40 -17.49 10.40
N TYR A 103 -0.87 -18.68 9.98
CA TYR A 103 -0.62 -19.96 10.68
C TYR A 103 0.71 -20.65 10.33
N SER A 104 1.45 -20.13 9.34
CA SER A 104 2.74 -20.66 8.90
C SER A 104 3.61 -19.52 8.34
N PRO A 105 4.93 -19.73 8.20
CA PRO A 105 5.84 -18.74 7.64
C PRO A 105 5.54 -18.39 6.18
N GLY A 106 5.62 -17.11 5.82
CA GLY A 106 5.39 -16.60 4.47
C GLY A 106 4.50 -15.37 4.39
N GLY A 107 3.90 -15.13 3.22
CA GLY A 107 3.12 -13.91 2.94
C GLY A 107 3.90 -12.85 2.14
N GLY A 108 5.22 -13.03 1.98
CA GLY A 108 6.03 -12.20 1.12
C GLY A 108 5.68 -12.39 -0.36
N SER A 109 5.44 -11.29 -1.04
CA SER A 109 5.25 -11.20 -2.48
C SER A 109 5.65 -9.82 -3.03
N SER A 110 6.59 -9.13 -2.38
CA SER A 110 6.96 -7.77 -2.76
C SER A 110 7.50 -7.70 -4.20
N ALA A 111 7.18 -6.63 -4.92
CA ALA A 111 7.53 -6.47 -6.33
C ALA A 111 7.51 -4.99 -6.77
N VAL A 112 8.14 -4.71 -7.91
CA VAL A 112 8.02 -3.41 -8.60
C VAL A 112 7.39 -3.64 -9.95
N PHE A 113 6.42 -2.80 -10.32
CA PHE A 113 5.78 -2.82 -11.63
C PHE A 113 6.01 -1.50 -12.37
N GLY A 114 6.30 -1.60 -13.66
CA GLY A 114 6.43 -0.46 -14.56
C GLY A 114 5.08 0.15 -14.94
N PRO A 115 5.09 1.36 -15.52
CA PRO A 115 3.86 2.04 -15.96
C PRO A 115 3.10 1.28 -17.05
N ASP A 116 3.74 0.33 -17.73
CA ASP A 116 3.13 -0.60 -18.69
C ASP A 116 2.55 -1.88 -18.04
N GLY A 117 2.63 -2.00 -16.72
CA GLY A 117 2.20 -3.15 -15.93
C GLY A 117 3.18 -4.32 -15.91
N ARG A 118 4.36 -4.22 -16.56
CA ARG A 118 5.36 -5.29 -16.49
C ARG A 118 6.03 -5.31 -15.12
N ARG A 119 6.33 -6.51 -14.64
CA ARG A 119 7.14 -6.69 -13.42
C ARG A 119 8.61 -6.36 -13.74
N LEU A 120 9.23 -5.53 -12.92
CA LEU A 120 10.62 -5.06 -13.09
C LEU A 120 11.62 -5.75 -12.16
N THR A 121 11.15 -6.55 -11.20
CA THR A 121 12.00 -7.27 -10.24
C THR A 121 11.83 -8.77 -10.37
N GLU A 122 12.83 -9.53 -9.98
CA GLU A 122 12.71 -11.00 -9.92
C GLU A 122 11.83 -11.45 -8.74
N PRO A 123 11.16 -12.62 -8.84
CA PRO A 123 10.46 -13.25 -7.72
C PRO A 123 11.40 -13.56 -6.55
N VAL A 124 11.03 -13.10 -5.36
CA VAL A 124 11.66 -13.50 -4.10
C VAL A 124 10.80 -14.56 -3.43
N ASN A 125 11.44 -15.50 -2.72
CA ASN A 125 10.72 -16.48 -1.91
C ASN A 125 9.86 -15.77 -0.85
N SER A 126 8.64 -16.28 -0.63
CA SER A 126 7.66 -15.66 0.24
C SER A 126 8.03 -15.66 1.73
N THR A 127 9.01 -16.47 2.15
CA THR A 127 9.50 -16.56 3.54
C THR A 127 10.81 -15.81 3.76
N THR A 128 11.40 -15.22 2.73
CA THR A 128 12.70 -14.55 2.82
C THR A 128 12.54 -13.08 3.17
N GLU A 129 13.14 -12.64 4.29
CA GLU A 129 13.27 -11.22 4.59
C GLU A 129 14.37 -10.59 3.71
N THR A 130 14.03 -9.52 3.00
CA THR A 130 14.98 -8.80 2.13
C THR A 130 14.46 -7.41 1.74
N ILE A 131 15.36 -6.55 1.28
CA ILE A 131 15.03 -5.32 0.54
C ILE A 131 15.25 -5.60 -0.95
N ILE A 132 14.20 -5.38 -1.74
CA ILE A 132 14.26 -5.52 -3.20
C ILE A 132 14.60 -4.15 -3.79
N TYR A 133 15.72 -4.07 -4.50
CA TYR A 133 16.15 -2.85 -5.18
C TYR A 133 15.77 -2.88 -6.66
N CYS A 134 15.36 -1.73 -7.20
CA CYS A 134 15.02 -1.59 -8.62
C CYS A 134 15.42 -0.20 -9.12
N ASP A 135 15.97 -0.12 -10.33
CA ASP A 135 16.30 1.14 -10.98
C ASP A 135 15.17 1.54 -11.93
N LEU A 136 14.47 2.63 -11.61
CA LEU A 136 13.32 3.11 -12.38
C LEU A 136 13.79 4.12 -13.42
N ASP A 137 13.55 3.84 -14.69
CA ASP A 137 13.74 4.82 -15.76
C ASP A 137 12.47 5.68 -15.91
N LEU A 138 12.49 6.91 -15.38
CA LEU A 138 11.31 7.76 -15.37
C LEU A 138 10.86 8.20 -16.77
N ASP A 139 11.71 8.08 -17.80
CA ASP A 139 11.32 8.37 -19.18
C ASP A 139 10.28 7.35 -19.69
N GLN A 140 10.18 6.17 -19.07
CA GLN A 140 9.12 5.18 -19.37
C GLN A 140 7.72 5.72 -19.08
N ILE A 141 7.56 6.62 -18.10
CA ILE A 141 6.26 7.25 -17.82
C ILE A 141 5.81 8.07 -19.03
N ILE A 142 6.74 8.85 -19.60
CA ILE A 142 6.47 9.67 -20.79
C ILE A 142 6.13 8.76 -21.97
N ALA A 143 6.92 7.71 -22.18
CA ALA A 143 6.70 6.75 -23.27
C ALA A 143 5.32 6.08 -23.16
N THR A 144 4.90 5.63 -21.98
CA THR A 144 3.59 5.02 -21.77
C THR A 144 2.44 6.01 -21.96
N LYS A 145 2.58 7.24 -21.44
CA LYS A 145 1.58 8.29 -21.62
C LYS A 145 1.41 8.71 -23.09
N LEU A 146 2.48 8.66 -23.89
CA LEU A 146 2.37 8.90 -25.34
C LEU A 146 1.49 7.84 -26.03
N PHE A 147 1.46 6.61 -25.52
CA PHE A 147 0.61 5.54 -26.07
C PHE A 147 -0.82 5.62 -25.53
N ALA A 148 -1.01 5.81 -24.22
CA ALA A 148 -2.31 5.87 -23.59
C ALA A 148 -2.29 6.75 -22.32
N ASP A 149 -2.64 8.03 -22.43
CA ASP A 149 -2.80 8.93 -21.29
C ASP A 149 -4.28 9.17 -20.97
N VAL A 150 -4.77 8.41 -19.97
CA VAL A 150 -6.17 8.46 -19.52
C VAL A 150 -6.54 9.80 -18.87
N THR A 151 -5.56 10.53 -18.34
CA THR A 151 -5.74 11.86 -17.75
C THR A 151 -5.46 13.00 -18.73
N GLY A 152 -4.81 12.70 -19.85
CA GLY A 152 -4.41 13.63 -20.89
C GLY A 152 -5.32 13.55 -22.12
N HIS A 153 -4.76 13.17 -23.26
CA HIS A 153 -5.42 13.29 -24.56
C HIS A 153 -6.59 12.32 -24.78
N TYR A 154 -6.71 11.24 -23.97
CA TYR A 154 -7.90 10.38 -23.96
C TYR A 154 -8.97 10.85 -22.96
N SER A 155 -8.70 11.87 -22.15
CA SER A 155 -9.67 12.36 -21.16
C SER A 155 -10.90 12.97 -21.85
N ARG A 156 -12.08 12.66 -21.32
CA ARG A 156 -13.39 13.16 -21.80
C ARG A 156 -14.19 13.79 -20.66
N PRO A 157 -13.71 14.93 -20.11
CA PRO A 157 -14.40 15.62 -19.02
C PRO A 157 -15.80 16.13 -19.43
N ASP A 158 -16.09 16.20 -20.73
CA ASP A 158 -17.41 16.52 -21.28
C ASP A 158 -18.44 15.39 -21.15
N LEU A 159 -18.00 14.13 -21.00
CA LEU A 159 -18.91 12.97 -20.88
C LEU A 159 -19.27 12.64 -19.43
N MET A 160 -18.34 12.80 -18.50
CA MET A 160 -18.53 12.44 -17.10
C MET A 160 -17.88 13.48 -16.19
N SER A 161 -18.68 14.02 -15.27
CA SER A 161 -18.21 14.92 -14.21
C SER A 161 -18.81 14.51 -12.87
N LEU A 162 -18.01 14.60 -11.81
CA LEU A 162 -18.45 14.35 -10.44
C LEU A 162 -18.81 15.67 -9.77
N ASN A 163 -20.11 15.89 -9.54
CA ASN A 163 -20.58 17.05 -8.78
C ASN A 163 -20.64 16.71 -7.28
N VAL A 164 -19.67 17.21 -6.51
CA VAL A 164 -19.60 16.96 -5.07
C VAL A 164 -20.31 18.07 -4.31
N CYS A 165 -21.34 17.73 -3.53
CA CYS A 165 -21.91 18.65 -2.56
C CYS A 165 -21.09 18.59 -1.27
N THR A 166 -20.26 19.61 -1.02
CA THR A 166 -19.46 19.73 0.21
C THR A 166 -20.26 20.22 1.42
N ARG A 167 -21.55 20.53 1.24
CA ARG A 167 -22.43 20.96 2.33
C ARG A 167 -22.86 19.75 3.16
N VAL A 168 -22.61 19.81 4.46
CA VAL A 168 -23.15 18.85 5.43
C VAL A 168 -24.67 18.93 5.38
N LYS A 169 -25.32 17.81 5.03
CA LYS A 169 -26.79 17.72 5.07
C LYS A 169 -27.24 17.53 6.52
N LYS A 170 -28.27 18.27 6.93
CA LYS A 170 -28.89 18.11 8.26
C LYS A 170 -29.55 16.73 8.34
N MET A 171 -29.25 15.96 9.38
CA MET A 171 -29.95 14.72 9.68
C MET A 171 -31.40 15.06 10.07
N VAL A 172 -32.37 14.44 9.41
CA VAL A 172 -33.78 14.54 9.76
C VAL A 172 -34.18 13.18 10.33
N CYS A 173 -34.51 13.14 11.61
CA CYS A 173 -35.16 11.99 12.24
C CYS A 173 -36.65 12.31 12.34
N GLU A 174 -37.50 11.52 11.69
CA GLU A 174 -38.94 11.56 11.94
C GLU A 174 -39.23 10.77 13.21
N ASN A 175 -39.51 11.49 14.30
CA ASN A 175 -40.10 10.88 15.49
C ASN A 175 -41.62 10.99 15.36
N GLU A 176 -42.31 9.87 15.15
CA GLU A 176 -43.79 9.83 15.24
C GLU A 176 -44.31 10.07 16.67
N LYS A 177 -43.42 10.20 17.68
CA LYS A 177 -43.77 10.45 19.09
C LYS A 177 -42.76 11.30 19.87
N ALA A 178 -42.48 12.53 19.45
CA ALA A 178 -41.71 13.45 20.30
C ALA A 178 -42.30 14.86 20.25
N ASP A 179 -43.12 15.18 21.25
CA ASP A 179 -43.56 16.55 21.56
C ASP A 179 -42.49 17.33 22.34
N GLU A 180 -41.32 16.74 22.62
CA GLU A 180 -40.18 17.42 23.21
C GLU A 180 -38.88 16.96 22.54
N THR A 181 -38.16 17.90 21.93
CA THR A 181 -36.85 17.65 21.32
C THR A 181 -35.77 17.78 22.38
N GLU A 182 -35.28 16.68 22.93
CA GLU A 182 -34.08 16.69 23.76
C GLU A 182 -32.82 16.55 22.88
N VAL A 183 -31.93 17.54 22.96
CA VAL A 183 -30.65 17.54 22.22
C VAL A 183 -29.66 16.67 23.00
N ILE A 184 -29.45 15.43 22.57
CA ILE A 184 -28.65 14.45 23.32
C ILE A 184 -27.12 14.62 23.08
N CYS A 185 -26.68 15.38 22.07
CA CYS A 185 -25.25 15.71 21.93
C CYS A 185 -25.02 16.91 20.99
N ASP A 186 -24.58 18.05 21.54
CA ASP A 186 -24.12 19.22 20.78
C ASP A 186 -22.59 19.25 20.74
N LEU A 187 -22.03 18.78 19.63
CA LEU A 187 -20.58 18.72 19.37
C LEU A 187 -19.93 20.10 19.20
N LYS A 188 -20.67 21.21 19.31
CA LYS A 188 -20.10 22.56 19.29
C LYS A 188 -19.58 23.05 20.64
N ASN A 189 -19.87 22.34 21.73
CA ASN A 189 -19.51 22.76 23.09
C ASN A 189 -18.62 21.78 23.88
N SER A 190 -18.08 20.72 23.25
CA SER A 190 -17.01 19.94 23.89
C SER A 190 -15.70 20.72 23.77
N LYS A 191 -15.35 21.47 24.81
CA LYS A 191 -13.98 21.96 25.02
C LYS A 191 -13.00 20.81 25.22
#